data_AF-A0A7G7MFT8-F1
#
_entry.id   AF-A0A7G7MFT8-F1
#
_cell.length_a   1.000
_cell.length_b   1.000
_cell.length_c   1.000
_cell.angle_alpha   90.00
_cell.angle_beta   90.00
_cell.angle_gamma   90.00
#
_symmetry.space_group_name_H-M   'P 1'
#
loop_
_entity.id
_entity.type
_entity.pdbx_description
1 polymer ?
#
loop_
_entity_poly.entity_id
_entity_poly.type
_entity_poly.pdbx_seq_one_letter_code
_entity_poly.pdbx_strand_id
1 'polypeptide(L)'
;MARRTEAQFAEQRAAVYEHRVRGLSYRAISAATNIPLSTVVSWCKKLTAARVQESQEELLAYELERLDLWQSRLEAQAEEGKQVARNTEVLLRLSERRAKLLGMDQPERIEATVHEITQEDLAIAELVRDAQAAAALEEQRIRDGAA
;
A
#
# COMPACT_ATOMS: atom_id res chain seq x y z
N MET A 1 3.27 6.30 -36.97
CA MET A 1 3.16 7.41 -35.99
C MET A 1 4.38 7.36 -35.09
N ALA A 2 5.15 8.45 -34.99
CA ALA A 2 6.33 8.49 -34.13
C ALA A 2 5.91 8.35 -32.66
N ARG A 3 6.56 7.44 -31.92
CA ARG A 3 6.33 7.26 -30.49
C ARG A 3 6.83 8.51 -29.77
N ARG A 4 5.95 9.22 -29.08
CA ARG A 4 6.36 10.36 -28.24
C ARG A 4 7.38 9.88 -27.21
N THR A 5 8.41 10.68 -26.96
CA THR A 5 9.44 10.38 -25.98
C THR A 5 8.91 10.63 -24.57
N GLU A 6 9.53 10.01 -23.57
CA GLU A 6 9.16 10.20 -22.17
C GLU A 6 9.25 11.67 -21.74
N ALA A 7 10.26 12.40 -22.24
CA ALA A 7 10.43 13.83 -22.02
C ALA A 7 9.22 14.65 -22.50
N GLN A 8 8.67 14.34 -23.68
CA GLN A 8 7.48 15.03 -24.20
C GLN A 8 6.24 14.80 -23.34
N PHE A 9 6.10 13.61 -22.74
CA PHE A 9 5.02 13.35 -21.80
C PHE A 9 5.23 14.06 -20.46
N ALA A 10 6.47 14.18 -19.99
CA ALA A 10 6.79 14.92 -18.77
C ALA A 10 6.44 16.41 -18.92
N GLU A 11 6.80 17.03 -20.04
CA GLU A 11 6.44 18.42 -20.36
C GLU A 11 4.93 18.63 -20.41
N GLN A 12 4.20 17.72 -21.06
CA GLN A 12 2.73 17.81 -21.13
C GLN A 12 2.07 17.69 -19.75
N ARG A 13 2.60 16.82 -18.88
CA ARG A 13 2.13 16.69 -17.49
C ARG A 13 2.39 17.96 -16.69
N ALA A 14 3.57 18.56 -16.87
CA ALA A 14 3.93 19.82 -16.20
C ALA A 14 2.98 20.96 -16.60
N ALA A 15 2.70 21.12 -17.90
CA ALA A 15 1.75 22.13 -18.39
C ALA A 15 0.33 21.91 -17.84
N VAL A 16 -0.16 20.66 -17.84
CA VAL A 16 -1.47 20.30 -17.26
C VAL A 16 -1.55 20.68 -15.78
N TYR A 17 -0.49 20.40 -15.02
CA TYR A 17 -0.41 20.74 -13.60
C TYR A 17 -0.36 22.24 -13.35
N GLU A 18 0.43 22.99 -14.13
CA GLU A 18 0.52 24.45 -14.03
C GLU A 18 -0.84 25.12 -14.23
N HIS A 19 -1.61 24.69 -15.25
CA HIS A 19 -2.98 25.18 -15.42
C HIS A 19 -3.88 24.82 -14.25
N ARG A 20 -3.68 23.64 -13.63
CA ARG A 20 -4.45 23.25 -12.45
C ARG A 20 -4.14 24.12 -11.24
N VAL A 21 -2.88 24.47 -11.00
CA VAL A 21 -2.44 25.40 -9.94
C VAL A 21 -3.03 26.79 -10.14
N ARG A 22 -3.14 27.25 -11.40
CA ARG A 22 -3.81 28.50 -11.78
C ARG A 22 -5.34 28.48 -11.61
N GLY A 23 -5.93 27.38 -11.12
CA GLY A 23 -7.36 27.28 -10.82
C GLY A 23 -8.25 26.91 -12.00
N LEU A 24 -7.69 26.51 -13.16
CA LEU A 24 -8.51 26.09 -14.29
C LEU A 24 -9.28 24.80 -13.98
N SER A 25 -10.50 24.70 -14.54
CA SER A 25 -11.30 23.46 -14.48
C SER A 25 -10.72 22.39 -15.41
N TYR A 26 -10.94 21.11 -15.11
CA TYR A 26 -10.40 20.02 -15.95
C TYR A 26 -10.84 20.11 -17.42
N ARG A 27 -12.07 20.60 -17.67
CA ARG A 27 -12.57 20.84 -19.03
C ARG A 27 -11.81 21.97 -19.72
N ALA A 28 -11.52 23.07 -19.02
CA ALA A 28 -10.74 24.18 -19.56
C ALA A 28 -9.29 23.75 -19.87
N ILE A 29 -8.68 22.94 -19.00
CA ILE A 29 -7.34 22.38 -19.22
C ILE A 29 -7.32 21.46 -20.44
N SER A 30 -8.32 20.57 -20.55
CA SER A 30 -8.47 19.66 -21.69
C SER A 30 -8.58 20.44 -23.00
N ALA A 31 -9.38 21.51 -23.02
CA ALA A 31 -9.51 22.40 -24.18
C ALA A 31 -8.20 23.15 -24.50
N ALA A 32 -7.50 23.66 -23.49
CA ALA A 32 -6.26 24.43 -23.67
C ALA A 32 -5.07 23.58 -24.12
N THR A 33 -5.00 22.33 -23.67
CA THR A 33 -3.85 21.43 -23.93
C THR A 33 -4.12 20.41 -25.04
N ASN A 34 -5.35 20.34 -25.54
CA ASN A 34 -5.82 19.32 -26.48
C ASN A 34 -5.57 17.88 -25.97
N ILE A 35 -5.64 17.68 -24.66
CA ILE A 35 -5.49 16.38 -23.99
C ILE A 35 -6.88 15.89 -23.58
N PRO A 36 -7.21 14.59 -23.76
CA PRO A 36 -8.49 14.05 -23.33
C PRO A 36 -8.78 14.32 -21.85
N LEU A 37 -10.03 14.66 -21.53
CA LEU A 37 -10.46 15.01 -20.18
C LEU A 37 -10.11 13.93 -19.14
N SER A 38 -10.30 12.65 -19.48
CA SER A 38 -9.95 11.52 -18.60
C SER A 38 -8.47 11.50 -18.24
N THR A 39 -7.60 11.78 -19.22
CA THR A 39 -6.15 11.87 -19.03
C THR A 39 -5.77 13.06 -18.16
N VAL A 40 -6.37 14.23 -18.39
CA VAL A 40 -6.17 15.43 -17.56
C VAL A 40 -6.53 15.15 -16.09
N VAL A 41 -7.70 14.54 -15.85
CA VAL A 41 -8.13 14.20 -14.48
C VAL A 41 -7.16 13.21 -13.83
N SER A 42 -6.76 12.16 -14.54
CA SER A 42 -5.81 11.16 -14.05
C SER A 42 -4.46 11.79 -13.71
N TRP A 43 -3.91 12.62 -14.58
CA TRP A 43 -2.64 13.30 -14.36
C TRP A 43 -2.69 14.29 -13.21
N CYS A 44 -3.71 15.15 -13.16
CA CYS A 44 -3.87 16.08 -12.04
C CYS A 44 -3.97 15.35 -10.70
N LYS A 45 -4.76 14.26 -10.61
CA LYS A 45 -4.86 13.46 -9.39
C LYS A 45 -3.50 12.87 -8.98
N LYS A 46 -2.79 12.25 -9.92
CA LYS A 46 -1.47 11.65 -9.65
C LYS A 46 -0.43 12.69 -9.23
N LEU A 47 -0.35 13.82 -9.92
CA LEU A 47 0.63 14.87 -9.64
C LEU A 47 0.33 15.60 -8.33
N THR A 48 -0.94 15.87 -8.03
CA THR A 48 -1.34 16.44 -6.73
C THR A 48 -1.05 15.45 -5.60
N ALA A 49 -1.40 14.18 -5.76
CA ALA A 49 -1.12 13.16 -4.74
C ALA A 49 0.38 13.01 -4.49
N ALA A 50 1.20 12.91 -5.54
CA ALA A 50 2.65 12.79 -5.42
C ALA A 50 3.28 13.98 -4.68
N ARG A 51 2.85 15.22 -4.97
CA ARG A 51 3.36 16.42 -4.28
C ARG A 51 2.88 16.53 -2.84
N VAL A 52 1.64 16.11 -2.55
CA VAL A 52 1.16 16.04 -1.17
C VAL A 52 1.95 14.99 -0.39
N GLN A 53 2.29 13.86 -1.01
CA GLN A 53 3.14 12.84 -0.41
C GLN A 53 4.57 13.36 -0.17
N GLU A 54 5.21 14.00 -1.15
CA GLU A 54 6.54 14.60 -1.00
C GLU A 54 6.57 15.62 0.16
N SER A 55 5.56 16.50 0.24
CA SER A 55 5.42 17.43 1.37
C SER A 55 5.16 16.71 2.71
N GLN A 56 4.45 15.58 2.72
CA GLN A 56 4.24 14.78 3.93
C GLN A 56 5.52 14.05 4.36
N GLU A 57 6.31 13.54 3.43
CA GLU A 57 7.60 12.91 3.67
C GLU A 57 8.62 13.91 4.23
N GLU A 58 8.67 15.13 3.68
CA GLU A 58 9.49 16.23 4.21
C GLU A 58 9.09 16.61 5.64
N LEU A 59 7.78 16.74 5.90
CA LEU A 59 7.28 17.04 7.25
C LEU A 59 7.56 15.89 8.23
N LEU A 60 7.42 14.64 7.78
CA LEU A 60 7.75 13.45 8.56
C LEU A 60 9.25 13.42 8.89
N ALA A 61 10.12 13.67 7.91
CA ALA A 61 11.56 13.71 8.10
C ALA A 61 11.96 14.79 9.12
N TYR A 62 11.43 16.01 8.97
CA TYR A 62 11.69 17.09 9.91
C TYR A 62 11.20 16.75 11.34
N GLU A 63 10.04 16.12 11.47
CA GLU A 63 9.54 15.68 12.76
C GLU A 63 10.44 14.60 13.39
N LEU A 64 10.88 13.63 12.59
CA LEU A 64 11.79 12.57 13.05
C LEU A 64 13.14 13.14 13.51
N GLU A 65 13.74 14.06 12.75
CA GLU A 65 14.98 14.76 13.14
C GLU A 65 14.81 15.49 14.47
N ARG A 66 13.67 16.15 14.68
CA ARG A 66 13.36 16.83 15.95
C ARG A 66 13.24 15.85 17.11
N LEU A 67 12.58 14.71 16.90
CA LEU A 67 12.44 13.66 17.90
C LEU A 67 13.79 13.02 18.26
N ASP A 68 14.64 12.76 17.26
CA ASP A 68 16.01 12.24 17.45
C ASP A 68 16.88 13.19 18.28
N LEU A 69 16.79 14.51 18.01
CA LEU A 69 17.49 15.52 18.78
C LEU A 69 17.03 15.56 20.26
N TRP A 70 15.73 15.41 20.52
CA TRP A 70 15.23 15.38 21.89
C TRP A 70 15.59 14.09 22.61
N GLN A 71 15.49 12.96 21.92
CA GLN A 71 15.84 11.65 22.45
C GLN A 71 17.31 11.62 22.90
N SER A 72 18.25 11.98 22.02
CA SER A 72 19.69 12.03 22.34
C SER A 72 20.03 12.92 23.55
N ARG A 73 19.37 14.08 23.67
CA ARG A 73 19.56 14.98 24.83
C ARG A 73 19.04 14.37 26.13
N LEU A 74 17.87 13.72 26.09
CA LEU A 74 17.26 13.11 27.26
C LEU A 74 18.00 11.86 27.70
N GLU A 75 18.49 11.07 26.75
CA GLU A 75 19.36 9.91 27.00
C GLU A 75 20.65 10.36 27.71
N ALA A 76 21.35 11.35 27.17
CA ALA A 76 22.56 11.89 27.82
C ALA A 76 22.28 12.39 29.25
N GLN A 77 21.17 13.11 29.47
CA GLN A 77 20.79 13.55 30.82
C GLN A 77 20.45 12.37 31.76
N ALA A 78 19.80 11.33 31.25
CA ALA A 78 19.47 10.15 32.04
C ALA A 78 20.74 9.36 32.41
N GLU A 79 21.71 9.23 31.50
CA GLU A 79 23.02 8.65 31.77
C GLU A 79 23.82 9.43 32.82
N GLU A 80 23.71 10.76 32.81
CA GLU A 80 24.25 11.65 33.84
C GLU A 80 23.49 11.57 35.19
N GLY A 81 22.43 10.76 35.29
CA GLY A 81 21.61 10.60 36.49
C GLY A 81 20.65 11.77 36.77
N LYS A 82 20.46 12.68 35.81
CA LYS A 82 19.59 13.85 35.97
C LYS A 82 18.15 13.49 35.66
N GLN A 83 17.25 13.71 36.63
CA GLN A 83 15.80 13.56 36.46
C GLN A 83 15.39 12.20 35.81
N VAL A 84 16.11 11.11 36.12
CA VAL A 84 16.00 9.82 35.42
C VAL A 84 14.55 9.38 35.24
N ALA A 85 13.74 9.35 36.30
CA ALA A 85 12.34 8.92 36.23
C ALA A 85 11.51 9.75 35.23
N ARG A 86 11.68 11.08 35.23
CA ARG A 86 10.99 11.98 34.31
C ARG A 86 11.49 11.81 32.88
N ASN A 87 12.80 11.67 32.70
CA ASN A 87 13.40 11.51 31.37
C ASN A 87 12.97 10.18 30.73
N THR A 88 12.94 9.09 31.50
CA THR A 88 12.43 7.79 31.03
C THR A 88 10.98 7.87 30.58
N GLU A 89 10.11 8.57 31.32
CA GLU A 89 8.72 8.76 30.92
C GLU A 89 8.60 9.55 29.61
N VAL A 90 9.37 10.62 29.45
CA VAL A 90 9.37 11.41 28.21
C VAL A 90 9.92 10.60 27.03
N LEU A 91 10.99 9.83 27.24
CA LEU A 91 11.56 8.94 26.22
C LEU A 91 10.55 7.89 25.74
N LEU A 92 9.75 7.31 26.64
CA LEU A 92 8.68 6.38 26.26
C LEU A 92 7.60 7.06 25.40
N ARG A 93 7.21 8.29 25.74
CA ARG A 93 6.23 9.05 24.92
C ARG A 93 6.81 9.42 23.54
N LEU A 94 8.11 9.70 23.46
CA LEU A 94 8.78 9.95 22.17
C LEU A 94 8.81 8.68 21.32
N SER A 95 9.10 7.51 21.90
CA SER A 95 9.10 6.24 21.16
C SER A 95 7.72 5.86 20.66
N GLU A 96 6.66 6.04 21.46
CA GLU A 96 5.27 5.87 21.03
C GLU A 96 4.90 6.80 19.88
N ARG A 97 5.33 8.08 19.95
CA ARG A 97 5.08 9.04 18.89
C ARG A 97 5.78 8.63 17.59
N ARG A 98 7.01 8.13 17.68
CA ARG A 98 7.78 7.62 16.54
C ARG A 98 7.13 6.38 15.93
N ALA A 99 6.70 5.43 16.75
CA ALA A 99 5.98 4.23 16.30
C ALA A 99 4.71 4.61 15.51
N LYS A 100 3.95 5.61 15.98
CA LYS A 100 2.77 6.13 15.28
C LYS A 100 3.11 6.81 13.96
N LEU A 101 4.16 7.63 13.92
CA LEU A 101 4.60 8.33 12.70
C LEU A 101 5.11 7.36 11.62
N LEU A 102 5.78 6.28 12.03
CA LEU A 102 6.30 5.24 11.14
C LEU A 102 5.30 4.12 10.86
N GLY A 103 4.12 4.15 11.49
CA GLY A 103 3.09 3.12 11.31
C GLY A 103 3.39 1.77 11.97
N MET A 104 4.37 1.70 12.87
CA MET A 104 4.73 0.45 13.59
C MET A 104 3.61 -0.04 14.52
N ASP A 105 2.77 0.87 15.01
CA ASP A 105 1.61 0.57 15.85
C ASP A 105 0.31 0.33 15.04
N GLN A 106 0.37 0.24 13.71
CA GLN A 106 -0.83 -0.01 12.91
C GLN A 106 -1.26 -1.48 13.05
N PRO A 107 -2.55 -1.76 13.34
CA PRO A 107 -3.05 -3.12 13.41
C PRO A 107 -2.93 -3.77 12.02
N GLU A 108 -2.35 -4.97 11.97
CA GLU A 108 -2.27 -5.74 10.73
C GLU A 108 -3.67 -6.19 10.32
N ARG A 109 -4.14 -5.71 9.17
CA ARG A 109 -5.43 -6.14 8.62
C ARG A 109 -5.25 -7.51 7.96
N ILE A 110 -5.56 -8.57 8.69
CA ILE A 110 -5.58 -9.93 8.16
C ILE A 110 -6.93 -10.14 7.43
N GLU A 111 -6.90 -10.18 6.11
CA GLU A 111 -8.03 -10.65 5.30
C GLU A 111 -8.01 -12.18 5.29
N ALA A 112 -8.61 -12.78 6.32
CA ALA A 112 -8.79 -14.23 6.39
C ALA A 112 -10.01 -14.64 5.57
N THR A 113 -9.79 -15.34 4.46
CA THR A 113 -10.87 -16.06 3.77
C THR A 113 -11.20 -17.31 4.57
N VAL A 114 -12.26 -17.24 5.37
CA VAL A 114 -12.77 -18.40 6.11
C VAL A 114 -13.61 -19.23 5.16
N HIS A 115 -13.14 -20.43 4.83
CA HIS A 115 -13.94 -21.44 4.17
C HIS A 115 -14.58 -22.31 5.24
N GLU A 116 -15.90 -22.18 5.41
CA GLU A 116 -16.66 -23.13 6.22
C GLU A 116 -16.76 -24.43 5.44
N ILE A 117 -16.14 -25.48 5.96
CA ILE A 117 -16.28 -26.85 5.44
C ILE A 117 -17.45 -27.46 6.21
N THR A 118 -18.57 -27.69 5.54
CA THR A 118 -19.75 -28.32 6.13
C THR A 118 -19.60 -29.85 6.16
N GLN A 119 -20.44 -30.53 6.95
CA GLN A 119 -20.51 -31.99 6.91
C GLN A 119 -20.97 -32.52 5.55
N GLU A 120 -21.77 -31.74 4.82
CA GLU A 120 -22.22 -32.08 3.47
C GLU A 120 -21.04 -32.05 2.49
N ASP A 121 -20.14 -31.07 2.60
CA ASP A 121 -18.91 -31.00 1.80
C ASP A 121 -18.00 -32.21 2.04
N LEU A 122 -17.90 -32.67 3.29
CA LEU A 122 -17.14 -33.86 3.64
C LEU A 122 -17.75 -35.14 3.04
N ALA A 123 -19.08 -35.28 3.14
CA ALA A 123 -19.80 -36.42 2.55
C ALA A 123 -19.67 -36.43 1.01
N ILE A 124 -19.74 -35.27 0.37
CA ILE A 124 -19.51 -35.14 -1.08
C ILE A 124 -18.07 -35.53 -1.42
N ALA A 125 -17.08 -35.08 -0.64
CA ALA A 125 -15.68 -35.43 -0.87
C ALA A 125 -15.39 -36.94 -0.66
N GLU A 126 -16.13 -37.62 0.22
CA GLU A 126 -16.08 -39.07 0.37
C GLU A 126 -16.73 -39.78 -0.81
N LEU A 127 -17.93 -39.35 -1.23
CA LEU A 127 -18.60 -39.90 -2.41
C LEU A 127 -17.77 -39.76 -3.69
N VAL A 128 -17.10 -38.62 -3.88
CA VAL A 128 -16.20 -38.40 -5.02
C VAL A 128 -15.01 -39.35 -4.98
N ARG A 129 -14.43 -39.60 -3.79
CA ARG A 129 -13.33 -40.57 -3.63
C ARG A 129 -13.77 -41.99 -3.97
N ASP A 130 -14.93 -42.41 -3.49
CA ASP A 130 -15.46 -43.75 -3.75
C ASP A 130 -15.78 -43.94 -5.25
N ALA A 131 -16.38 -42.93 -5.89
CA ALA A 131 -16.67 -42.95 -7.31
C ALA A 131 -15.40 -43.03 -8.17
N GLN A 132 -14.35 -42.28 -7.80
CA GLN A 132 -13.06 -42.33 -8.48
C GLN A 132 -12.36 -43.69 -8.31
N ALA A 133 -12.43 -44.29 -7.12
CA ALA A 133 -11.89 -45.62 -6.87
C ALA A 133 -12.61 -46.71 -7.69
N ALA A 134 -13.94 -46.65 -7.78
CA ALA A 134 -14.72 -47.58 -8.60
C ALA A 134 -14.42 -47.43 -10.11
N ALA A 135 -14.34 -46.19 -10.59
CA ALA A 135 -13.98 -45.91 -11.99
C ALA A 135 -12.58 -46.43 -12.34
N ALA A 136 -11.60 -46.25 -11.44
CA ALA A 136 -10.24 -46.74 -11.64
C ALA A 136 -10.17 -48.27 -11.74
N LEU A 137 -10.93 -48.99 -10.90
CA LEU A 137 -11.02 -50.46 -10.97
C LEU A 137 -11.65 -50.93 -12.27
N GLU A 138 -12.73 -50.28 -12.72
CA GLU A 138 -13.39 -50.64 -13.98
C GLU A 138 -12.49 -50.37 -15.18
N GLU A 139 -11.78 -49.24 -15.20
CA GLU A 139 -10.80 -48.94 -16.24
C GLU A 139 -9.67 -49.98 -16.27
N GLN A 140 -9.21 -50.43 -15.11
CA GLN A 140 -8.21 -51.49 -15.00
C GLN A 140 -8.76 -52.84 -15.52
N ARG A 141 -10.02 -53.19 -15.22
CA ARG A 141 -10.67 -54.40 -15.75
C ARG A 141 -10.82 -54.38 -17.26
N ILE A 142 -11.20 -53.23 -17.83
CA ILE A 142 -11.28 -53.06 -19.28
C ILE A 142 -9.89 -53.20 -19.91
N ARG A 143 -8.86 -52.63 -19.28
CA ARG A 143 -7.47 -52.74 -19.75
C ARG A 143 -6.94 -54.17 -19.69
N ASP A 144 -7.22 -54.89 -18.61
CA ASP A 144 -6.76 -56.28 -18.42
C ASP A 144 -7.58 -57.29 -19.25
N GLY A 145 -8.84 -56.98 -19.57
CA GLY A 145 -9.71 -57.79 -20.43
C GLY A 145 -9.61 -57.51 -21.93
N ALA A 146 -8.88 -56.47 -22.33
CA ALA A 146 -8.56 -56.14 -23.72
C ALA A 146 -7.18 -56.65 -24.17
N ALA A 147 -6.49 -57.44 -23.33
CA ALA A 147 -5.25 -58.16 -23.62
C ALA A 147 -5.54 -59.66 -23.86
#